data_AF-A0AAD3DEQ7-F1
#
_entry.id   AF-A0AAD3DEQ7-F1
#
_cell.length_a   1.000
_cell.length_b   1.000
_cell.length_c   1.000
_cell.angle_alpha   90.00
_cell.angle_beta   90.00
_cell.angle_gamma   90.00
#
_symmetry.space_group_name_H-M   'P 1'
#
loop_
_entity.id
_entity.type
_entity.pdbx_description
1 polymer ?
#
loop_
_entity_poly.entity_id
_entity_poly.type
_entity_poly.pdbx_seq_one_letter_code
_entity_poly.pdbx_strand_id
1 'polypeptide(L)'
;MSNQVCNNNRRRWVVPMKKALFLSSLLFLGVEAEPSLEIINKKIEKNNEKYRKIAMEGFSIQRRMNLESCYAECDADFLTPTSTCADKPGKFTLTNGKKKKCKWVSHKSEKRCTKKSSREHCPETCSLCDNESIDEYVKVDCGDQCHPIQWPYWMHDCYPDSTALNDCAKATGEYNGIAFSLQDCYDEPDSNKMYCFIYENKPASPLECQSNVFDNDNCIYGTERGSFYILEDEYDNRFNDIEDQYVFIKFESIGDVQPSEASIDDIVLEVNDLSNNILDAQASTFDGISWNNGRSPQWSIFSDGTSFMTSYGTLRPSYTTSEHADIFGDSEGIWTKVKVRGSIEVLHLTFKLKYGRGNDNLRRFYIAQVGIGSEDDDYKSFKVMSQKIVAASTIEIPGYTGWHEHSATWYSSTWSSDWEYDDAY
;
A
#
# COMPACT_ATOMS: atom_id res chain seq x y z
N MET A 1 -17.15 -49.80 22.64
CA MET A 1 -17.71 -49.21 23.87
C MET A 1 -16.74 -49.45 25.01
N SER A 2 -15.92 -48.44 25.31
CA SER A 2 -15.08 -48.37 26.51
C SER A 2 -14.89 -46.89 26.78
N ASN A 3 -15.58 -46.40 27.80
CA ASN A 3 -15.52 -45.01 28.26
C ASN A 3 -14.28 -44.83 29.12
N GLN A 4 -13.38 -43.92 28.73
CA GLN A 4 -12.37 -43.40 29.63
C GLN A 4 -12.63 -41.92 29.88
N VAL A 5 -13.09 -41.66 31.10
CA VAL A 5 -13.32 -40.35 31.69
C VAL A 5 -11.95 -39.75 32.04
N CYS A 6 -11.56 -38.67 31.35
CA CYS A 6 -10.47 -37.81 31.81
C CYS A 6 -11.05 -36.69 32.66
N ASN A 7 -10.86 -36.81 33.97
CA ASN A 7 -11.17 -35.81 34.97
C ASN A 7 -9.84 -35.12 35.32
N ASN A 8 -9.71 -33.80 35.17
CA ASN A 8 -8.59 -33.08 35.75
C ASN A 8 -8.95 -31.70 36.27
N ASN A 9 -8.51 -31.49 37.51
CA ASN A 9 -8.90 -30.44 38.43
C ASN A 9 -8.27 -29.08 38.09
N ARG A 10 -9.10 -28.03 38.06
CA ARG A 10 -8.63 -26.63 38.13
C ARG A 10 -8.18 -26.32 39.56
N ARG A 11 -6.88 -26.04 39.77
CA ARG A 11 -6.40 -25.35 40.97
C ARG A 11 -6.37 -23.84 40.70
N ARG A 12 -7.27 -23.09 41.35
CA ARG A 12 -7.18 -21.63 41.49
C ARG A 12 -6.03 -21.29 42.44
N TRP A 13 -5.12 -20.43 41.99
CA TRP A 13 -4.21 -19.73 42.89
C TRP A 13 -4.79 -18.34 43.18
N VAL A 14 -5.16 -18.11 44.43
CA VAL A 14 -5.50 -16.79 44.97
C VAL A 14 -4.23 -16.22 45.59
N VAL A 15 -3.73 -15.12 45.08
CA VAL A 15 -2.64 -14.36 45.72
C VAL A 15 -3.27 -13.28 46.61
N PRO A 16 -2.94 -13.20 47.91
CA PRO A 16 -3.47 -12.15 48.77
C PRO A 16 -2.65 -10.86 48.62
N MET A 17 -3.25 -9.80 48.09
CA MET A 17 -2.75 -8.43 48.29
C MET A 17 -2.99 -8.01 49.75
N LYS A 18 -1.92 -7.80 50.52
CA LYS A 18 -1.98 -7.07 51.79
C LYS A 18 -0.93 -5.96 51.79
N LYS A 19 -1.45 -4.76 52.09
CA LYS A 19 -0.77 -3.54 52.57
C LYS A 19 -0.05 -2.67 51.53
N ALA A 20 -0.80 -1.76 50.94
CA ALA A 20 -0.32 -0.43 50.56
C ALA A 20 -1.23 0.60 51.22
N LEU A 21 -0.83 1.11 52.39
CA LEU A 21 -1.38 2.31 53.03
C LEU A 21 -0.47 2.65 54.21
N PHE A 22 0.18 3.81 54.13
CA PHE A 22 0.64 4.73 55.19
C PHE A 22 1.97 5.38 54.79
N LEU A 23 1.91 6.64 54.37
CA LEU A 23 2.66 7.76 54.97
C LEU A 23 2.35 9.05 54.19
N SER A 24 1.24 9.68 54.57
CA SER A 24 1.08 11.12 54.51
C SER A 24 1.44 11.66 55.89
N SER A 25 2.08 12.84 55.93
CA SER A 25 2.30 13.70 57.09
C SER A 25 3.59 13.47 57.89
N LEU A 26 4.65 14.19 57.52
CA LEU A 26 5.52 14.94 58.46
C LEU A 26 6.45 15.89 57.69
N LEU A 27 6.08 17.17 57.69
CA LEU A 27 6.96 18.32 57.48
C LEU A 27 7.51 18.76 58.85
N PHE A 28 8.67 19.42 58.83
CA PHE A 28 9.44 20.04 59.92
C PHE A 28 10.38 19.11 60.69
N LEU A 29 11.63 19.03 60.23
CA LEU A 29 12.80 19.62 60.89
C LEU A 29 13.99 19.54 59.90
N GLY A 30 14.68 20.66 59.71
CA GLY A 30 15.78 20.77 58.74
C GLY A 30 16.94 19.87 59.10
N VAL A 31 17.24 18.92 58.21
CA VAL A 31 18.51 18.19 58.13
C VAL A 31 18.77 17.95 56.64
N GLU A 32 19.77 18.63 56.09
CA GLU A 32 20.33 18.29 54.78
C GLU A 32 21.00 16.92 54.87
N ALA A 33 20.40 15.93 54.21
CA ALA A 33 21.01 14.63 53.96
C ALA A 33 20.35 13.96 52.74
N GLU A 34 20.66 14.45 51.54
CA GLU A 34 20.50 13.64 50.32
C GLU A 34 21.83 12.94 50.02
N PRO A 35 21.86 11.60 50.17
CA PRO A 35 22.07 10.77 48.99
C PRO A 35 21.31 9.42 49.11
N SER A 36 19.99 9.43 49.27
CA SER A 36 19.22 8.20 49.49
C SER A 36 18.38 7.74 48.29
N LEU A 37 17.94 8.65 47.40
CA LEU A 37 17.05 8.28 46.30
C LEU A 37 17.76 7.49 45.18
N GLU A 38 18.98 7.88 44.82
CA GLU A 38 19.73 7.21 43.74
C GLU A 38 20.12 5.77 44.11
N ILE A 39 20.42 5.53 45.39
CA ILE A 39 20.73 4.19 45.91
C ILE A 39 19.48 3.30 45.88
N ILE A 40 18.30 3.87 46.18
CA ILE A 40 17.03 3.15 46.12
C ILE A 40 16.70 2.77 44.67
N ASN A 41 16.84 3.69 43.72
CA ASN A 41 16.56 3.43 42.30
C ASN A 41 17.50 2.37 41.72
N LYS A 42 18.81 2.45 41.98
CA LYS A 42 19.76 1.39 41.57
C LYS A 42 19.43 0.02 42.17
N LYS A 43 18.88 -0.01 43.38
CA LYS A 43 18.48 -1.27 44.05
C LYS A 43 17.18 -1.83 43.45
N ILE A 44 16.26 -0.99 43.01
CA ILE A 44 15.04 -1.38 42.30
C ILE A 44 15.40 -1.96 40.93
N GLU A 45 16.23 -1.28 40.15
CA GLU A 45 16.68 -1.75 38.83
C GLU A 45 17.36 -3.12 38.91
N LYS A 46 18.31 -3.28 39.86
CA LYS A 46 19.01 -4.54 40.07
C LYS A 46 18.07 -5.70 40.48
N ASN A 47 17.02 -5.40 41.24
CA ASN A 47 16.02 -6.40 41.59
C ASN A 47 15.14 -6.76 40.40
N ASN A 48 14.71 -5.79 39.60
CA ASN A 48 13.91 -6.02 38.39
C ASN A 48 14.67 -6.86 37.36
N GLU A 49 15.97 -6.63 37.20
CA GLU A 49 16.82 -7.44 36.33
C GLU A 49 16.97 -8.88 36.83
N LYS A 50 17.09 -9.08 38.15
CA LYS A 50 17.07 -10.41 38.77
C LYS A 50 15.75 -11.15 38.52
N TYR A 51 14.61 -10.47 38.63
CA TYR A 51 13.29 -11.08 38.36
C TYR A 51 13.08 -11.41 36.88
N ARG A 52 13.56 -10.55 35.96
CA ARG A 52 13.58 -10.86 34.51
C ARG A 52 14.38 -12.13 34.22
N LYS A 53 15.55 -12.29 34.83
CA LYS A 53 16.39 -13.48 34.64
C LYS A 53 15.72 -14.76 35.15
N ILE A 54 15.08 -14.71 36.32
CA ILE A 54 14.32 -15.84 36.88
C ILE A 54 13.12 -16.20 36.00
N ALA A 55 12.42 -15.22 35.43
CA ALA A 55 11.29 -15.46 34.53
C ALA A 55 11.72 -16.17 33.23
N MET A 56 12.86 -15.77 32.64
CA MET A 56 13.40 -16.41 31.44
C MET A 56 13.93 -17.82 31.72
N GLU A 57 14.60 -18.05 32.85
CA GLU A 57 15.07 -19.38 33.25
C GLU A 57 13.89 -20.32 33.57
N GLY A 58 12.82 -19.81 34.19
CA GLY A 58 11.58 -20.56 34.43
C GLY A 58 10.88 -21.00 33.14
N PHE A 59 10.86 -20.13 32.11
CA PHE A 59 10.30 -20.46 30.80
C PHE A 59 11.12 -21.51 30.03
N SER A 60 12.45 -21.46 30.15
CA SER A 60 13.37 -22.45 29.56
C SER A 60 13.20 -23.85 30.16
N ILE A 61 13.01 -23.95 31.48
CA ILE A 61 12.87 -25.24 32.18
C ILE A 61 11.51 -25.89 31.89
N GLN A 62 10.43 -25.10 31.76
CA GLN A 62 9.12 -25.61 31.35
C GLN A 62 9.13 -26.14 29.90
N ARG A 63 9.97 -25.56 29.01
CA ARG A 63 10.13 -26.02 27.62
C ARG A 63 10.86 -27.38 27.52
N ARG A 64 11.86 -27.65 28.36
CA ARG A 64 12.58 -28.94 28.33
C ARG A 64 11.71 -30.11 28.78
N MET A 65 10.77 -29.91 29.69
CA MET A 65 9.92 -31.00 30.17
C MET A 65 8.81 -31.42 29.18
N ASN A 66 8.51 -30.60 28.16
CA ASN A 66 7.47 -30.91 27.17
C ASN A 66 8.01 -31.39 25.81
N LEU A 67 9.31 -31.27 25.52
CA LEU A 67 9.89 -31.64 24.22
C LEU A 67 10.37 -33.09 24.11
N GLU A 68 10.66 -33.79 25.23
CA GLU A 68 11.16 -35.18 25.18
C GLU A 68 10.08 -36.26 24.99
N SER A 69 8.80 -35.87 24.84
CA SER A 69 7.68 -36.82 24.78
C SER A 69 7.09 -37.07 23.38
N CYS A 70 7.49 -36.36 22.32
CA CYS A 70 6.78 -36.42 21.03
C CYS A 70 7.65 -36.67 19.79
N TYR A 71 8.96 -36.90 19.91
CA TYR A 71 9.83 -37.18 18.76
C TYR A 71 10.42 -38.59 18.80
N ALA A 72 9.55 -39.57 18.55
CA ALA A 72 9.96 -40.85 17.99
C ALA A 72 8.92 -41.24 16.95
N GLU A 73 9.37 -41.42 15.71
CA GLU A 73 8.61 -41.79 14.50
C GLU A 73 8.03 -40.62 13.69
N CYS A 74 8.82 -40.08 12.76
CA CYS A 74 8.47 -39.95 11.33
C CYS A 74 9.66 -39.36 10.56
N ASP A 75 10.42 -40.25 9.90
CA ASP A 75 11.38 -39.92 8.85
C ASP A 75 10.77 -40.32 7.49
N ALA A 76 11.22 -39.60 6.45
CA ALA A 76 11.20 -39.91 5.02
C ALA A 76 10.09 -39.27 4.12
N ASP A 77 10.59 -38.42 3.22
CA ASP A 77 10.07 -38.08 1.88
C ASP A 77 8.69 -37.41 1.79
N PHE A 78 8.64 -36.10 2.03
CA PHE A 78 7.59 -35.25 1.49
C PHE A 78 8.20 -34.21 0.53
N LEU A 79 8.03 -34.46 -0.77
CA LEU A 79 8.19 -33.45 -1.82
C LEU A 79 7.30 -32.26 -1.47
N THR A 80 7.90 -31.11 -1.18
CA THR A 80 7.18 -29.85 -0.98
C THR A 80 6.35 -29.55 -2.24
N PRO A 81 5.01 -29.53 -2.18
CA PRO A 81 4.21 -29.10 -3.31
C PRO A 81 4.37 -27.60 -3.45
N THR A 82 5.10 -27.15 -4.47
CA THR A 82 5.06 -25.76 -4.92
C THR A 82 3.66 -25.50 -5.46
N SER A 83 2.82 -24.79 -4.69
CA SER A 83 1.48 -24.36 -5.08
C SER A 83 1.50 -23.16 -6.05
N THR A 84 2.59 -22.96 -6.79
CA THR A 84 2.55 -22.01 -7.91
C THR A 84 1.71 -22.65 -9.01
N CYS A 85 0.59 -21.99 -9.33
CA CYS A 85 -0.22 -22.36 -10.47
C CYS A 85 0.56 -22.05 -11.75
N ALA A 86 1.45 -22.97 -12.13
CA ALA A 86 2.33 -22.87 -13.27
C ALA A 86 2.15 -24.09 -14.16
N ASP A 87 2.36 -23.89 -15.46
CA ASP A 87 2.41 -25.00 -16.40
C ASP A 87 3.52 -25.99 -16.00
N LYS A 88 3.17 -27.27 -15.84
CA LYS A 88 4.14 -28.31 -15.53
C LYS A 88 5.13 -28.47 -16.70
N PRO A 89 6.44 -28.51 -16.45
CA PRO A 89 7.42 -28.66 -17.51
C PRO A 89 7.26 -30.00 -18.25
N GLY A 90 7.76 -30.05 -19.49
CA GLY A 90 7.81 -31.29 -20.28
C GLY A 90 6.59 -31.57 -21.16
N LYS A 91 6.35 -32.85 -21.44
CA LYS A 91 5.23 -33.32 -22.29
C LYS A 91 4.27 -34.17 -21.47
N PHE A 92 2.98 -34.01 -21.70
CA PHE A 92 1.93 -34.83 -21.10
C PHE A 92 1.19 -35.66 -22.15
N THR A 93 0.60 -36.77 -21.72
CA THR A 93 -0.07 -37.73 -22.61
C THR A 93 -1.57 -37.44 -22.64
N LEU A 94 -2.12 -37.26 -23.84
CA LEU A 94 -3.57 -37.21 -24.05
C LEU A 94 -4.19 -38.61 -23.97
N THR A 95 -5.50 -38.70 -23.80
CA THR A 95 -6.25 -39.98 -23.78
C THR A 95 -6.05 -40.86 -25.03
N ASN A 96 -5.60 -40.27 -26.15
CA ASN A 96 -5.26 -40.98 -27.38
C ASN A 96 -3.77 -41.41 -27.47
N GLY A 97 -3.03 -41.36 -26.36
CA GLY A 97 -1.61 -41.75 -26.29
C GLY A 97 -0.63 -40.73 -26.87
N LYS A 98 -1.09 -39.62 -27.47
CA LYS A 98 -0.19 -38.61 -28.06
C LYS A 98 0.38 -37.69 -26.97
N LYS A 99 1.69 -37.45 -27.02
CA LYS A 99 2.40 -36.52 -26.13
C LYS A 99 2.33 -35.08 -26.64
N LYS A 100 1.96 -34.12 -25.78
CA LYS A 100 1.81 -32.68 -26.09
C LYS A 100 2.49 -31.80 -25.03
N LYS A 101 2.74 -30.53 -25.36
CA LYS A 101 3.29 -29.49 -24.45
C LYS A 101 2.23 -28.40 -24.21
N CYS A 102 2.41 -27.56 -23.20
CA CYS A 102 1.50 -26.43 -22.96
C CYS A 102 1.47 -25.40 -24.09
N LYS A 103 2.59 -25.18 -24.81
CA LYS A 103 2.59 -24.43 -26.09
C LYS A 103 1.63 -24.98 -27.16
N TRP A 104 1.34 -26.29 -27.12
CA TRP A 104 0.29 -26.84 -27.99
C TRP A 104 -1.10 -26.52 -27.45
N VAL A 105 -1.30 -26.44 -26.14
CA VAL A 105 -2.58 -26.01 -25.56
C VAL A 105 -2.85 -24.54 -25.94
N SER A 106 -1.87 -23.64 -25.78
CA SER A 106 -2.04 -22.19 -25.97
C SER A 106 -2.52 -21.77 -27.36
N HIS A 107 -2.08 -22.47 -28.42
CA HIS A 107 -2.55 -22.12 -29.79
C HIS A 107 -4.06 -22.30 -30.00
N LYS A 108 -4.78 -23.04 -29.14
CA LYS A 108 -6.25 -23.22 -29.18
C LYS A 108 -6.77 -23.52 -27.76
N SER A 109 -6.48 -22.65 -26.80
CA SER A 109 -6.80 -22.82 -25.38
C SER A 109 -8.27 -23.19 -25.18
N GLU A 110 -9.22 -22.43 -25.74
CA GLU A 110 -10.67 -22.66 -25.65
C GLU A 110 -11.09 -24.12 -25.90
N LYS A 111 -10.54 -24.76 -26.94
CA LYS A 111 -10.91 -26.14 -27.32
C LYS A 111 -10.03 -27.20 -26.66
N ARG A 112 -8.81 -26.86 -26.26
CA ARG A 112 -7.83 -27.81 -25.73
C ARG A 112 -7.91 -27.92 -24.22
N CYS A 113 -8.30 -26.84 -23.54
CA CYS A 113 -8.52 -26.78 -22.10
C CYS A 113 -9.78 -27.52 -21.66
N THR A 114 -10.69 -27.90 -22.56
CA THR A 114 -11.78 -28.85 -22.21
C THR A 114 -11.26 -30.25 -21.87
N LYS A 115 -10.00 -30.58 -22.22
CA LYS A 115 -9.41 -31.89 -21.95
C LYS A 115 -8.79 -31.92 -20.56
N LYS A 116 -9.22 -32.87 -19.72
CA LYS A 116 -8.70 -33.08 -18.35
C LYS A 116 -7.17 -33.06 -18.27
N SER A 117 -6.48 -33.84 -19.09
CA SER A 117 -5.01 -33.90 -19.04
C SER A 117 -4.30 -32.61 -19.51
N SER A 118 -4.99 -31.74 -20.27
CA SER A 118 -4.46 -30.41 -20.60
C SER A 118 -4.63 -29.44 -19.43
N ARG A 119 -5.77 -29.49 -18.73
CA ARG A 119 -6.01 -28.67 -17.53
C ARG A 119 -5.04 -28.98 -16.39
N GLU A 120 -4.86 -30.26 -16.08
CA GLU A 120 -4.01 -30.70 -14.95
C GLU A 120 -2.51 -30.46 -15.18
N HIS A 121 -2.09 -30.37 -16.44
CA HIS A 121 -0.68 -30.19 -16.81
C HIS A 121 -0.36 -28.75 -17.19
N CYS A 122 -1.35 -28.00 -17.69
CA CYS A 122 -1.17 -26.64 -18.19
C CYS A 122 -2.23 -25.68 -17.61
N PRO A 123 -2.31 -25.54 -16.28
CA PRO A 123 -3.34 -24.70 -15.66
C PRO A 123 -3.19 -23.22 -16.01
N GLU A 124 -1.96 -22.71 -16.16
CA GLU A 124 -1.67 -21.32 -16.52
C GLU A 124 -2.08 -21.03 -17.97
N THR A 125 -1.64 -21.88 -18.91
CA THR A 125 -2.04 -21.76 -20.32
C THR A 125 -3.57 -21.87 -20.50
N CYS A 126 -4.26 -22.56 -19.59
CA CYS A 126 -5.70 -22.71 -19.63
C CYS A 126 -6.48 -21.64 -18.90
N SER A 127 -5.82 -20.65 -18.28
CA SER A 127 -6.45 -19.67 -17.40
C SER A 127 -7.30 -20.36 -16.33
N LEU A 128 -6.83 -21.51 -15.85
CA LEU A 128 -7.38 -22.26 -14.72
C LEU A 128 -6.57 -22.08 -13.46
N CYS A 129 -5.50 -21.29 -13.57
CA CYS A 129 -5.08 -20.45 -12.47
C CYS A 129 -6.16 -19.39 -12.30
N ASP A 130 -7.33 -19.82 -11.83
CA ASP A 130 -8.19 -18.95 -11.07
C ASP A 130 -7.33 -18.62 -9.86
N ASN A 131 -6.65 -17.48 -9.93
CA ASN A 131 -6.34 -16.76 -8.71
C ASN A 131 -7.73 -16.50 -8.13
N GLU A 132 -8.25 -17.40 -7.28
CA GLU A 132 -9.37 -17.05 -6.41
C GLU A 132 -8.92 -15.78 -5.70
N SER A 133 -9.62 -14.70 -6.03
CA SER A 133 -8.92 -13.50 -6.44
C SER A 133 -8.39 -12.76 -5.22
N ILE A 134 -7.07 -12.65 -5.13
CA ILE A 134 -6.49 -11.59 -4.30
C ILE A 134 -7.04 -10.23 -4.77
N ASP A 135 -7.49 -10.13 -6.03
CA ASP A 135 -8.14 -8.94 -6.58
C ASP A 135 -9.38 -8.51 -5.78
N GLU A 136 -10.05 -9.40 -5.04
CA GLU A 136 -11.15 -9.05 -4.12
C GLU A 136 -10.67 -8.44 -2.80
N TYR A 137 -9.39 -8.57 -2.44
CA TYR A 137 -8.84 -8.05 -1.19
C TYR A 137 -8.02 -6.79 -1.41
N VAL A 138 -8.37 -5.76 -0.65
CA VAL A 138 -7.59 -4.52 -0.54
C VAL A 138 -6.57 -4.68 0.59
N LYS A 139 -5.29 -4.47 0.28
CA LYS A 139 -4.27 -4.33 1.31
C LYS A 139 -4.47 -2.99 2.02
N VAL A 140 -4.63 -3.02 3.34
CA VAL A 140 -4.67 -1.81 4.15
C VAL A 140 -3.24 -1.41 4.47
N ASP A 141 -2.89 -0.15 4.20
CA ASP A 141 -1.63 0.41 4.69
C ASP A 141 -1.81 0.84 6.14
N CYS A 142 -0.99 0.25 7.01
CA CYS A 142 -1.08 0.38 8.46
C CYS A 142 0.31 0.60 9.07
N GLY A 143 1.32 0.89 8.24
CA GLY A 143 2.71 1.06 8.66
C GLY A 143 3.20 -0.11 9.52
N ASP A 144 3.79 0.22 10.65
CA ASP A 144 4.25 -0.79 11.61
C ASP A 144 3.11 -1.43 12.42
N GLN A 145 1.85 -1.04 12.27
CA GLN A 145 0.73 -1.43 13.16
C GLN A 145 -0.37 -2.25 12.45
N CYS A 146 0.02 -3.27 11.69
CA CYS A 146 -0.89 -4.00 10.82
C CYS A 146 -1.69 -5.16 11.45
N HIS A 147 -1.61 -5.41 12.76
CA HIS A 147 -2.38 -6.50 13.38
C HIS A 147 -3.43 -6.02 14.38
N PRO A 148 -4.72 -6.18 14.05
CA PRO A 148 -5.79 -6.07 15.03
C PRO A 148 -5.62 -7.04 16.20
N ILE A 149 -5.60 -6.50 17.43
CA ILE A 149 -5.74 -7.26 18.68
C ILE A 149 -7.20 -7.67 18.88
N GLN A 150 -8.15 -6.81 18.45
CA GLN A 150 -9.53 -6.79 18.97
C GLN A 150 -10.59 -7.28 17.99
N TRP A 151 -10.22 -8.08 16.99
CA TRP A 151 -11.18 -8.78 16.14
C TRP A 151 -11.26 -10.26 16.51
N PRO A 152 -12.47 -10.86 16.50
CA PRO A 152 -12.56 -12.30 16.54
C PRO A 152 -11.78 -12.88 15.35
N TYR A 153 -10.71 -13.62 15.64
CA TYR A 153 -9.87 -14.22 14.63
C TYR A 153 -9.55 -15.67 14.95
N TRP A 154 -9.19 -16.40 13.91
CA TRP A 154 -8.61 -17.73 13.97
C TRP A 154 -7.18 -17.64 13.46
N MET A 155 -6.24 -18.12 14.26
CA MET A 155 -4.87 -18.32 13.78
C MET A 155 -4.82 -19.64 13.01
N HIS A 156 -4.46 -19.55 11.73
CA HIS A 156 -4.28 -20.69 10.84
C HIS A 156 -2.80 -21.09 10.77
N ASP A 157 -2.49 -22.04 9.90
CA ASP A 157 -1.14 -22.52 9.59
C ASP A 157 -0.14 -21.42 9.20
N CYS A 158 1.14 -21.74 9.39
CA CYS A 158 2.27 -20.99 8.88
C CYS A 158 2.56 -21.34 7.42
N TYR A 159 2.50 -20.35 6.54
CA TYR A 159 2.73 -20.50 5.11
C TYR A 159 4.10 -19.98 4.70
N PRO A 160 4.78 -20.57 3.70
CA PRO A 160 5.94 -19.94 3.08
C PRO A 160 5.61 -18.54 2.58
N ASP A 161 6.49 -17.56 2.79
CA ASP A 161 6.30 -16.15 2.40
C ASP A 161 5.86 -16.00 0.93
N SER A 162 6.44 -16.81 0.04
CA SER A 162 6.11 -16.81 -1.39
C SER A 162 4.66 -17.21 -1.74
N THR A 163 3.97 -17.93 -0.85
CA THR A 163 2.59 -18.42 -1.09
C THR A 163 1.59 -17.93 -0.04
N ALA A 164 2.06 -17.32 1.05
CA ALA A 164 1.26 -16.92 2.21
C ALA A 164 0.03 -16.10 1.84
N LEU A 165 0.16 -15.13 0.93
CA LEU A 165 -0.95 -14.30 0.49
C LEU A 165 -2.07 -15.10 -0.17
N ASN A 166 -1.74 -15.94 -1.15
CA ASN A 166 -2.72 -16.75 -1.87
C ASN A 166 -3.37 -17.80 -0.94
N ASP A 167 -2.54 -18.51 -0.18
CA ASP A 167 -3.00 -19.60 0.67
C ASP A 167 -3.89 -19.06 1.82
N CYS A 168 -3.53 -17.90 2.39
CA CYS A 168 -4.33 -17.25 3.44
C CYS A 168 -5.62 -16.61 2.91
N ALA A 169 -5.60 -15.97 1.73
CA ALA A 169 -6.81 -15.45 1.09
C ALA A 169 -7.82 -16.57 0.82
N LYS A 170 -7.33 -17.70 0.29
CA LYS A 170 -8.15 -18.89 0.08
C LYS A 170 -8.73 -19.43 1.38
N ALA A 171 -7.90 -19.59 2.41
CA ALA A 171 -8.36 -20.04 3.73
C ALA A 171 -9.46 -19.10 4.27
N THR A 172 -9.27 -17.78 4.18
CA THR A 172 -10.26 -16.77 4.56
C THR A 172 -11.61 -17.01 3.90
N GLY A 173 -11.62 -17.28 2.59
CA GLY A 173 -12.82 -17.63 1.84
C GLY A 173 -13.50 -18.92 2.34
N GLU A 174 -12.74 -19.98 2.62
CA GLU A 174 -13.25 -21.25 3.17
C GLU A 174 -13.91 -21.08 4.55
N TYR A 175 -13.45 -20.11 5.34
CA TYR A 175 -13.99 -19.78 6.66
C TYR A 175 -15.06 -18.68 6.65
N ASN A 176 -15.47 -18.17 5.47
CA ASN A 176 -16.37 -17.02 5.36
C ASN A 176 -15.86 -15.82 6.19
N GLY A 177 -14.55 -15.65 6.21
CA GLY A 177 -13.88 -14.48 6.75
C GLY A 177 -14.02 -13.30 5.80
N ILE A 178 -13.85 -12.09 6.34
CA ILE A 178 -13.92 -10.83 5.58
C ILE A 178 -12.55 -10.18 5.40
N ALA A 179 -11.58 -10.62 6.18
CA ALA A 179 -10.23 -10.09 6.19
C ALA A 179 -9.26 -11.13 6.73
N PHE A 180 -7.99 -10.91 6.47
CA PHE A 180 -6.91 -11.64 7.11
C PHE A 180 -5.69 -10.76 7.32
N SER A 181 -4.78 -11.21 8.19
CA SER A 181 -3.46 -10.63 8.28
C SER A 181 -2.38 -11.69 8.19
N LEU A 182 -1.23 -11.30 7.64
CA LEU A 182 -0.02 -12.11 7.56
C LEU A 182 1.01 -11.55 8.52
N GLN A 183 1.65 -12.44 9.27
CA GLN A 183 2.59 -12.11 10.33
C GLN A 183 3.74 -13.09 10.37
N ASP A 184 4.95 -12.71 10.76
CA ASP A 184 6.05 -13.67 10.94
C ASP A 184 5.68 -14.84 11.88
N CYS A 185 6.11 -16.05 11.51
CA CYS A 185 5.97 -17.23 12.36
C CYS A 185 6.89 -17.17 13.59
N TYR A 186 6.38 -16.66 14.71
CA TYR A 186 7.18 -16.44 15.93
C TYR A 186 7.75 -17.70 16.59
N ASP A 187 7.16 -18.86 16.35
CA ASP A 187 7.67 -20.14 16.81
C ASP A 187 8.78 -20.70 15.90
N GLU A 188 8.86 -20.23 14.66
CA GLU A 188 9.91 -20.54 13.68
C GLU A 188 10.58 -19.24 13.17
N PRO A 189 11.34 -18.53 14.02
CA PRO A 189 12.04 -17.31 13.59
C PRO A 189 12.98 -17.60 12.41
N ASP A 190 13.08 -16.65 11.48
CA ASP A 190 13.90 -16.71 10.26
C ASP A 190 13.51 -17.83 9.25
N SER A 191 12.34 -18.45 9.39
CA SER A 191 11.88 -19.52 8.49
C SER A 191 11.35 -19.04 7.13
N ASN A 192 11.24 -17.71 6.93
CA ASN A 192 10.51 -17.11 5.81
C ASN A 192 9.08 -17.67 5.70
N LYS A 193 8.41 -17.80 6.85
CA LYS A 193 7.01 -18.20 6.93
C LYS A 193 6.17 -17.17 7.67
N MET A 194 4.90 -17.11 7.29
CA MET A 194 3.92 -16.18 7.82
C MET A 194 2.71 -16.93 8.41
N TYR A 195 2.34 -16.63 9.65
CA TYR A 195 1.04 -16.96 10.21
C TYR A 195 -0.06 -16.21 9.46
N CYS A 196 -1.16 -16.91 9.23
CA CYS A 196 -2.39 -16.35 8.70
C CYS A 196 -3.42 -16.18 9.82
N PHE A 197 -3.83 -14.95 10.08
CA PHE A 197 -4.90 -14.65 11.03
C PHE A 197 -6.15 -14.31 10.26
N ILE A 198 -7.16 -15.18 10.33
CA ILE A 198 -8.41 -15.04 9.59
C ILE A 198 -9.43 -14.36 10.48
N TYR A 199 -9.95 -13.22 10.03
CA TYR A 199 -10.91 -12.44 10.79
C TYR A 199 -12.34 -12.76 10.38
N GLU A 200 -13.17 -13.00 11.40
CA GLU A 200 -14.58 -13.31 11.19
C GLU A 200 -15.37 -12.07 10.79
N ASN A 201 -16.48 -12.26 10.07
CA ASN A 201 -17.48 -11.22 9.87
C ASN A 201 -18.30 -10.98 11.14
N LYS A 202 -17.64 -10.45 12.18
CA LYS A 202 -18.24 -10.06 13.44
C LYS A 202 -17.73 -8.70 13.87
N PRO A 203 -18.51 -7.95 14.65
CA PRO A 203 -18.05 -6.69 15.20
C PRO A 203 -16.82 -6.89 16.10
N ALA A 204 -15.85 -5.98 16.00
CA ALA A 204 -14.73 -5.88 16.93
C ALA A 204 -15.22 -5.78 18.38
N SER A 205 -14.42 -6.28 19.32
CA SER A 205 -14.65 -6.08 20.75
C SER A 205 -13.34 -5.65 21.38
N PRO A 206 -13.26 -4.51 22.09
CA PRO A 206 -14.36 -3.63 22.52
C PRO A 206 -15.00 -2.80 21.40
N LEU A 207 -16.16 -2.20 21.69
CA LEU A 207 -16.98 -1.41 20.74
C LEU A 207 -16.18 -0.26 20.10
N GLU A 208 -15.25 0.34 20.84
CA GLU A 208 -14.34 1.38 20.35
C GLU A 208 -13.41 0.94 19.21
N CYS A 209 -13.20 -0.37 19.01
CA CYS A 209 -12.41 -0.91 17.90
C CYS A 209 -13.26 -1.21 16.65
N GLN A 210 -14.58 -0.98 16.68
CA GLN A 210 -15.47 -1.29 15.54
C GLN A 210 -15.41 -0.23 14.46
N SER A 211 -15.32 1.05 14.83
CA SER A 211 -15.38 2.17 13.89
C SER A 211 -14.05 2.42 13.19
N ASN A 212 -12.93 2.32 13.91
CA ASN A 212 -11.62 2.34 13.29
C ASN A 212 -10.65 1.52 14.14
N VAL A 213 -10.36 0.30 13.69
CA VAL A 213 -9.44 -0.60 14.40
C VAL A 213 -7.99 -0.10 14.30
N PHE A 214 -7.63 0.64 13.25
CA PHE A 214 -6.26 1.07 12.96
C PHE A 214 -5.89 2.45 13.56
N ASP A 215 -6.87 3.28 13.92
CA ASP A 215 -6.61 4.60 14.55
C ASP A 215 -6.55 4.54 16.08
N ASN A 216 -6.60 3.34 16.67
CA ASN A 216 -6.59 3.16 18.12
C ASN A 216 -5.51 2.17 18.53
N ASP A 217 -4.46 2.67 19.19
CA ASP A 217 -3.33 1.88 19.70
C ASP A 217 -3.74 0.72 20.63
N ASN A 218 -4.94 0.75 21.23
CA ASN A 218 -5.44 -0.36 22.05
C ASN A 218 -6.08 -1.49 21.23
N CYS A 219 -6.32 -1.25 19.94
CA CYS A 219 -6.99 -2.14 19.02
C CYS A 219 -6.01 -2.85 18.07
N ILE A 220 -4.77 -2.39 17.99
CA ILE A 220 -3.70 -2.93 17.13
C ILE A 220 -2.40 -3.12 17.91
N TYR A 221 -1.49 -3.90 17.34
CA TYR A 221 -0.11 -3.97 17.81
C TYR A 221 0.87 -3.94 16.65
N GLY A 222 2.07 -3.46 16.98
CA GLY A 222 3.12 -3.30 16.00
C GLY A 222 3.76 -4.61 15.56
N THR A 223 4.15 -4.69 14.29
CA THR A 223 4.86 -5.79 13.65
C THR A 223 5.75 -5.26 12.53
N GLU A 224 7.03 -5.63 12.52
CA GLU A 224 7.98 -5.18 11.51
C GLU A 224 7.70 -5.77 10.11
N ARG A 225 6.90 -6.85 10.04
CA ARG A 225 6.59 -7.58 8.79
C ARG A 225 5.11 -7.92 8.65
N GLY A 226 4.23 -7.10 9.22
CA GLY A 226 2.78 -7.29 9.11
C GLY A 226 2.21 -6.90 7.76
N SER A 227 1.11 -7.55 7.38
CA SER A 227 0.22 -7.00 6.36
C SER A 227 -1.23 -7.39 6.65
N PHE A 228 -2.16 -6.49 6.37
CA PHE A 228 -3.59 -6.70 6.57
C PHE A 228 -4.32 -6.56 5.25
N TYR A 229 -5.27 -7.45 5.00
CA TYR A 229 -6.05 -7.54 3.78
C TYR A 229 -7.53 -7.70 4.14
N ILE A 230 -8.41 -6.96 3.48
CA ILE A 230 -9.85 -7.01 3.71
C ILE A 230 -10.59 -7.00 2.37
N LEU A 231 -11.71 -7.70 2.28
CA LEU A 231 -12.55 -7.69 1.08
C LEU A 231 -12.92 -6.25 0.69
N GLU A 232 -12.86 -5.92 -0.59
CA GLU A 232 -13.10 -4.56 -1.09
C GLU A 232 -14.47 -4.01 -0.66
N ASP A 233 -15.55 -4.79 -0.80
CA ASP A 233 -16.89 -4.40 -0.35
C ASP A 233 -16.93 -4.08 1.16
N GLU A 234 -16.18 -4.83 1.97
CA GLU A 234 -16.14 -4.62 3.42
C GLU A 234 -15.23 -3.46 3.80
N TYR A 235 -14.14 -3.25 3.03
CA TYR A 235 -13.30 -2.08 3.15
C TYR A 235 -14.14 -0.83 2.91
N ASP A 236 -14.85 -0.77 1.78
CA ASP A 236 -15.72 0.35 1.44
C ASP A 236 -16.78 0.52 2.54
N ASN A 237 -17.45 -0.53 3.02
CA ASN A 237 -18.46 -0.37 4.09
C ASN A 237 -17.91 0.17 5.43
N ARG A 238 -16.68 -0.16 5.79
CA ARG A 238 -16.10 0.20 7.10
C ARG A 238 -15.24 1.44 7.09
N PHE A 239 -14.64 1.75 5.94
CA PHE A 239 -13.69 2.85 5.79
C PHE A 239 -14.19 3.97 4.85
N ASN A 240 -15.41 3.87 4.27
CA ASN A 240 -16.03 4.93 3.43
C ASN A 240 -16.38 6.23 4.15
N ASP A 241 -16.20 6.34 5.48
CA ASP A 241 -16.31 7.65 6.13
C ASP A 241 -15.16 8.60 5.72
N ILE A 242 -14.16 8.10 4.99
CA ILE A 242 -13.21 8.94 4.27
C ILE A 242 -13.73 9.11 2.85
N GLU A 243 -14.42 10.23 2.60
CA GLU A 243 -14.85 10.61 1.25
C GLU A 243 -13.67 10.50 0.28
N ASP A 244 -13.87 9.78 -0.83
CA ASP A 244 -12.87 9.69 -1.89
C ASP A 244 -12.43 11.09 -2.31
N GLN A 245 -11.14 11.36 -2.16
CA GLN A 245 -10.55 12.62 -2.61
C GLN A 245 -9.90 12.41 -3.97
N TYR A 246 -10.05 13.38 -4.85
CA TYR A 246 -9.37 13.37 -6.14
C TYR A 246 -8.24 14.38 -6.11
N VAL A 247 -7.03 13.94 -6.46
CA VAL A 247 -5.89 14.83 -6.68
C VAL A 247 -5.83 15.18 -8.16
N PHE A 248 -5.83 16.47 -8.44
CA PHE A 248 -5.76 17.03 -9.79
C PHE A 248 -4.35 17.51 -10.07
N ILE A 249 -3.85 17.24 -11.27
CA ILE A 249 -2.60 17.78 -11.79
C ILE A 249 -2.91 18.53 -13.08
N LYS A 250 -2.51 19.79 -13.18
CA LYS A 250 -2.69 20.62 -14.38
C LYS A 250 -1.34 21.21 -14.79
N PHE A 251 -0.99 21.02 -16.06
CA PHE A 251 0.14 21.68 -16.70
C PHE A 251 -0.38 22.67 -17.74
N GLU A 252 0.07 23.91 -17.67
CA GLU A 252 -0.43 25.00 -18.50
C GLU A 252 0.73 25.78 -19.14
N SER A 253 0.59 26.10 -20.42
CA SER A 253 1.47 26.98 -21.17
C SER A 253 0.90 28.40 -21.19
N ILE A 254 1.67 29.38 -20.71
CA ILE A 254 1.28 30.81 -20.65
C ILE A 254 2.25 31.65 -21.48
N GLY A 255 1.75 32.56 -22.32
CA GLY A 255 2.55 33.47 -23.12
C GLY A 255 2.15 33.56 -24.60
N ASP A 256 2.76 34.50 -25.32
CA ASP A 256 2.37 34.89 -26.69
C ASP A 256 2.45 33.75 -27.73
N VAL A 257 1.48 33.76 -28.64
CA VAL A 257 0.96 32.73 -29.57
C VAL A 257 1.96 32.23 -30.63
N GLN A 258 3.22 32.66 -30.57
CA GLN A 258 4.26 32.14 -31.44
C GLN A 258 4.60 30.69 -31.07
N PRO A 259 5.05 29.85 -32.04
CA PRO A 259 5.21 28.42 -31.87
C PRO A 259 6.28 28.10 -30.83
N SER A 260 5.83 28.11 -29.58
CA SER A 260 6.62 27.81 -28.40
C SER A 260 6.02 26.60 -27.72
N GLU A 261 6.83 25.58 -27.50
CA GLU A 261 6.39 24.28 -26.99
C GLU A 261 7.30 23.85 -25.85
N ALA A 262 6.79 23.09 -24.89
CA ALA A 262 7.61 22.33 -23.96
C ALA A 262 7.11 20.89 -23.91
N SER A 263 8.03 19.95 -23.84
CA SER A 263 7.73 18.54 -23.62
C SER A 263 7.75 18.24 -22.13
N ILE A 264 6.77 17.48 -21.65
CA ILE A 264 6.65 17.00 -20.26
C ILE A 264 6.80 15.48 -20.24
N ASP A 265 7.50 14.97 -19.23
CA ASP A 265 7.69 13.53 -19.00
C ASP A 265 8.01 13.24 -17.51
N ASP A 266 8.11 11.96 -17.16
CA ASP A 266 8.54 11.44 -15.85
C ASP A 266 7.77 12.05 -14.67
N ILE A 267 6.43 12.07 -14.77
CA ILE A 267 5.55 12.64 -13.75
C ILE A 267 5.39 11.64 -12.60
N VAL A 268 5.80 12.06 -11.41
CA VAL A 268 5.69 11.31 -10.17
C VAL A 268 4.84 12.12 -9.19
N LEU A 269 3.72 11.53 -8.77
CA LEU A 269 2.89 12.07 -7.69
C LEU A 269 2.94 11.10 -6.51
N GLU A 270 3.40 11.58 -5.37
CA GLU A 270 3.44 10.85 -4.11
C GLU A 270 2.47 11.50 -3.12
N VAL A 271 1.85 10.67 -2.29
CA VAL A 271 0.90 11.08 -1.26
C VAL A 271 1.43 10.62 0.10
N ASN A 272 1.38 11.48 1.11
CA ASN A 272 1.77 11.19 2.49
C ASN A 272 3.19 10.62 2.64
N ASP A 273 4.12 11.09 1.80
CA ASP A 273 5.51 10.61 1.73
C ASP A 273 5.64 9.09 1.48
N LEU A 274 4.58 8.46 0.95
CA LEU A 274 4.66 7.12 0.40
C LEU A 274 5.57 7.22 -0.83
N SER A 275 6.71 6.54 -0.80
CA SER A 275 7.73 6.54 -1.86
C SER A 275 7.27 5.87 -3.18
N ASN A 276 5.96 5.84 -3.42
CA ASN A 276 5.30 5.16 -4.51
C ASN A 276 4.52 6.20 -5.33
N ASN A 277 4.78 6.23 -6.63
CA ASN A 277 3.99 7.01 -7.56
C ASN A 277 2.55 6.49 -7.62
N ILE A 278 1.58 7.34 -7.31
CA ILE A 278 0.15 6.98 -7.36
C ILE A 278 -0.44 7.07 -8.78
N LEU A 279 0.30 7.67 -9.73
CA LEU A 279 -0.07 7.63 -11.13
C LEU A 279 0.26 6.27 -11.74
N ASP A 280 -0.60 5.78 -12.64
CA ASP A 280 -0.25 4.61 -13.43
C ASP A 280 0.95 4.90 -14.36
N ALA A 281 1.61 3.84 -14.84
CA ALA A 281 2.82 3.96 -15.65
C ALA A 281 2.62 4.79 -16.93
N GLN A 282 1.42 4.72 -17.54
CA GLN A 282 1.10 5.48 -18.75
C GLN A 282 0.89 6.96 -18.40
N ALA A 283 0.20 7.26 -17.31
CA ALA A 283 0.00 8.62 -16.80
C ALA A 283 1.32 9.28 -16.37
N SER A 284 2.31 8.48 -15.94
CA SER A 284 3.62 8.96 -15.50
C SER A 284 4.58 9.32 -16.65
N THR A 285 4.78 8.42 -17.62
CA THR A 285 5.86 8.54 -18.63
C THR A 285 5.36 8.82 -20.05
N PHE A 286 4.04 8.80 -20.27
CA PHE A 286 3.43 8.87 -21.59
C PHE A 286 3.89 7.79 -22.60
N ASP A 287 4.73 6.85 -22.18
CA ASP A 287 5.30 5.81 -23.02
C ASP A 287 4.22 4.89 -23.58
N GLY A 288 4.23 4.73 -24.91
CA GLY A 288 3.26 3.86 -25.58
C GLY A 288 1.86 4.46 -25.67
N ILE A 289 1.64 5.71 -25.23
CA ILE A 289 0.34 6.37 -25.37
C ILE A 289 0.13 6.79 -26.83
N SER A 290 -0.95 6.27 -27.40
CA SER A 290 -1.48 6.75 -28.68
C SER A 290 -2.48 7.87 -28.42
N TRP A 291 -2.06 9.11 -28.64
CA TRP A 291 -2.94 10.28 -28.51
C TRP A 291 -3.96 10.31 -29.66
N ASN A 292 -5.18 9.85 -29.40
CA ASN A 292 -6.24 9.87 -30.41
C ASN A 292 -6.81 11.29 -30.52
N ASN A 293 -6.33 12.07 -31.50
CA ASN A 293 -6.65 13.49 -31.65
C ASN A 293 -6.37 14.29 -30.36
N GLY A 294 -5.23 14.02 -29.71
CA GLY A 294 -4.89 14.68 -28.45
C GLY A 294 -5.61 14.15 -27.21
N ARG A 295 -6.27 12.99 -27.28
CA ARG A 295 -6.87 12.34 -26.11
C ARG A 295 -6.02 11.17 -25.66
N SER A 296 -5.52 11.25 -24.44
CA SER A 296 -4.94 10.13 -23.69
C SER A 296 -6.04 9.51 -22.82
N PRO A 297 -6.00 8.19 -22.53
CA PRO A 297 -6.94 7.60 -21.58
C PRO A 297 -6.80 8.22 -20.17
N GLN A 298 -5.61 8.72 -19.83
CA GLN A 298 -5.30 9.24 -18.50
C GLN A 298 -5.18 10.78 -18.46
N TRP A 299 -4.99 11.45 -19.60
CA TRP A 299 -4.79 12.89 -19.67
C TRP A 299 -5.78 13.57 -20.61
N SER A 300 -6.36 14.67 -20.15
CA SER A 300 -7.28 15.51 -20.90
C SER A 300 -6.61 16.82 -21.32
N ILE A 301 -6.89 17.28 -22.53
CA ILE A 301 -6.47 18.61 -23.01
C ILE A 301 -7.50 19.65 -22.57
N PHE A 302 -7.03 20.82 -22.14
CA PHE A 302 -7.87 21.99 -21.94
C PHE A 302 -7.37 23.18 -22.76
N SER A 303 -8.25 24.16 -22.96
CA SER A 303 -7.89 25.47 -23.50
C SER A 303 -8.81 26.55 -22.93
N ASP A 304 -8.20 27.59 -22.36
CA ASP A 304 -8.86 28.82 -21.90
C ASP A 304 -8.49 30.05 -22.75
N GLY A 305 -7.42 29.97 -23.55
CA GLY A 305 -6.96 31.06 -24.41
C GLY A 305 -7.10 30.73 -25.89
N THR A 306 -6.07 30.09 -26.45
CA THR A 306 -6.03 29.76 -27.89
C THR A 306 -6.77 28.45 -28.20
N SER A 307 -6.52 27.76 -29.32
CA SER A 307 -7.20 26.47 -29.60
C SER A 307 -6.30 25.46 -30.27
N PHE A 308 -4.98 25.64 -30.13
CA PHE A 308 -3.99 24.84 -30.81
C PHE A 308 -3.98 23.40 -30.29
N MET A 309 -3.93 23.18 -28.97
CA MET A 309 -3.90 21.84 -28.41
C MET A 309 -5.23 21.13 -28.60
N THR A 310 -6.36 21.85 -28.50
CA THR A 310 -7.67 21.24 -28.78
C THR A 310 -7.85 20.86 -30.27
N SER A 311 -7.17 21.56 -31.19
CA SER A 311 -7.20 21.27 -32.63
C SER A 311 -6.18 20.21 -33.07
N TYR A 312 -4.99 20.22 -32.47
CA TYR A 312 -3.84 19.44 -32.94
C TYR A 312 -3.33 18.40 -31.92
N GLY A 313 -3.91 18.34 -30.74
CA GLY A 313 -3.45 17.50 -29.65
C GLY A 313 -2.09 17.96 -29.10
N THR A 314 -1.27 17.03 -28.65
CA THR A 314 0.10 17.26 -28.15
C THR A 314 1.15 17.34 -29.28
N LEU A 315 0.84 17.94 -30.43
CA LEU A 315 1.70 18.07 -31.64
C LEU A 315 2.32 16.78 -32.22
N ARG A 316 1.81 15.59 -31.87
CA ARG A 316 2.31 14.31 -32.39
C ARG A 316 1.43 13.74 -33.51
N PRO A 317 2.02 13.08 -34.53
CA PRO A 317 1.25 12.36 -35.53
C PRO A 317 0.29 11.37 -34.87
N SER A 318 -0.95 11.29 -35.36
CA SER A 318 -2.03 10.42 -34.85
C SER A 318 -1.75 8.90 -34.92
N TYR A 319 -0.53 8.49 -35.29
CA TYR A 319 -0.12 7.10 -35.51
C TYR A 319 1.22 6.73 -34.86
N THR A 320 1.79 7.61 -34.02
CA THR A 320 3.01 7.32 -33.27
C THR A 320 2.70 7.27 -31.78
N THR A 321 3.21 6.26 -31.10
CA THR A 321 3.29 6.26 -29.63
C THR A 321 4.20 7.41 -29.20
N SER A 322 3.77 8.16 -28.20
CA SER A 322 4.62 9.21 -27.62
C SER A 322 5.52 8.65 -26.53
N GLU A 323 6.59 9.39 -26.22
CA GLU A 323 7.49 9.21 -25.07
C GLU A 323 7.45 10.47 -24.16
N HIS A 324 6.48 11.36 -24.39
CA HIS A 324 6.26 12.63 -23.66
C HIS A 324 4.99 13.33 -24.17
N ALA A 325 4.55 14.38 -23.49
CA ALA A 325 3.47 15.26 -23.96
C ALA A 325 4.00 16.67 -24.29
N ASP A 326 3.71 17.19 -25.49
CA ASP A 326 4.02 18.58 -25.82
C ASP A 326 2.86 19.50 -25.40
N ILE A 327 3.18 20.52 -24.61
CA ILE A 327 2.28 21.62 -24.23
C ILE A 327 2.69 22.92 -24.93
N PHE A 328 1.72 23.59 -25.54
CA PHE A 328 1.92 24.77 -26.39
C PHE A 328 0.62 25.56 -26.51
N GLY A 329 0.67 26.76 -27.08
CA GLY A 329 -0.47 27.69 -27.08
C GLY A 329 -0.49 28.57 -25.83
N ASP A 330 -1.42 29.51 -25.79
CA ASP A 330 -1.60 30.44 -24.66
C ASP A 330 -2.83 30.03 -23.84
N SER A 331 -2.63 29.87 -22.53
CA SER A 331 -3.62 29.29 -21.61
C SER A 331 -4.16 27.95 -22.09
N GLU A 332 -3.27 27.10 -22.58
CA GLU A 332 -3.58 25.74 -23.04
C GLU A 332 -2.70 24.72 -22.33
N GLY A 333 -3.16 23.47 -22.24
CA GLY A 333 -2.36 22.44 -21.61
C GLY A 333 -3.07 21.11 -21.43
N ILE A 334 -2.57 20.34 -20.47
CA ILE A 334 -3.09 19.03 -20.10
C ILE A 334 -3.40 18.97 -18.61
N TRP A 335 -4.35 18.12 -18.26
CA TRP A 335 -4.67 17.82 -16.87
C TRP A 335 -5.10 16.37 -16.68
N THR A 336 -4.97 15.89 -15.46
CA THR A 336 -5.46 14.58 -15.03
C THR A 336 -6.01 14.69 -13.61
N LYS A 337 -6.74 13.65 -13.18
CA LYS A 337 -7.10 13.45 -11.79
C LYS A 337 -6.92 11.99 -11.41
N VAL A 338 -6.49 11.76 -10.18
CA VAL A 338 -6.30 10.43 -9.61
C VAL A 338 -7.09 10.33 -8.32
N LYS A 339 -7.79 9.21 -8.17
CA LYS A 339 -8.55 8.88 -6.97
C LYS A 339 -7.58 8.51 -5.86
N VAL A 340 -7.70 9.14 -4.70
CA VAL A 340 -6.92 8.87 -3.50
C VAL A 340 -7.88 8.47 -2.38
N ARG A 341 -7.69 7.27 -1.86
CA ARG A 341 -8.38 6.79 -0.65
C ARG A 341 -7.57 7.24 0.57
N GLY A 342 -8.22 7.78 1.58
CA GLY A 342 -7.57 8.26 2.80
C GLY A 342 -7.43 9.78 2.90
N SER A 343 -6.97 10.28 4.05
CA SER A 343 -6.63 11.69 4.22
C SER A 343 -5.33 12.03 3.50
N ILE A 344 -5.34 13.10 2.72
CA ILE A 344 -4.14 13.64 2.08
C ILE A 344 -3.52 14.66 3.05
N GLU A 345 -2.37 14.32 3.63
CA GLU A 345 -1.57 15.19 4.49
C GLU A 345 -0.45 15.88 3.73
N VAL A 346 0.20 15.15 2.83
CA VAL A 346 1.32 15.63 2.02
C VAL A 346 1.12 15.21 0.57
N LEU A 347 1.39 16.11 -0.37
CA LEU A 347 1.52 15.80 -1.78
C LEU A 347 2.91 16.21 -2.24
N HIS A 348 3.58 15.33 -2.96
CA HIS A 348 4.86 15.64 -3.61
C HIS A 348 4.73 15.36 -5.10
N LEU A 349 4.97 16.37 -5.93
CA LEU A 349 4.96 16.26 -7.39
C LEU A 349 6.38 16.48 -7.90
N THR A 350 6.88 15.56 -8.69
CA THR A 350 8.09 15.71 -9.50
C THR A 350 7.77 15.46 -10.97
N PHE A 351 8.38 16.19 -11.89
CA PHE A 351 8.25 16.00 -13.33
C PHE A 351 9.46 16.57 -14.07
N LYS A 352 9.63 16.17 -15.33
CA LYS A 352 10.66 16.71 -16.21
C LYS A 352 10.06 17.58 -17.31
N LEU A 353 10.70 18.72 -17.57
CA LEU A 353 10.40 19.60 -18.68
C LEU A 353 11.58 19.71 -19.63
N LYS A 354 11.30 19.70 -20.92
CA LYS A 354 12.24 20.03 -21.98
C LYS A 354 11.65 21.13 -22.85
N TYR A 355 12.25 22.31 -22.81
CA TYR A 355 11.74 23.47 -23.54
C TYR A 355 12.08 23.39 -25.04
N GLY A 356 11.08 23.43 -25.89
CA GLY A 356 11.22 23.34 -27.34
C GLY A 356 11.50 24.69 -28.03
N ARG A 357 10.98 24.86 -29.25
CA ARG A 357 11.10 26.12 -29.99
C ARG A 357 10.45 27.27 -29.21
N GLY A 358 10.84 28.51 -29.47
CA GLY A 358 10.28 29.70 -28.81
C GLY A 358 10.63 29.87 -27.32
N ASN A 359 11.53 29.04 -26.79
CA ASN A 359 12.07 29.15 -25.44
C ASN A 359 12.73 30.52 -25.16
N ASP A 360 13.14 31.28 -26.18
CA ASP A 360 13.73 32.61 -26.00
C ASP A 360 12.72 33.72 -25.63
N ASN A 361 11.42 33.43 -25.66
CA ASN A 361 10.41 34.38 -25.26
C ASN A 361 10.29 34.44 -23.73
N LEU A 362 10.82 35.51 -23.11
CA LEU A 362 10.70 35.76 -21.67
C LEU A 362 9.26 35.89 -21.16
N ARG A 363 8.28 36.04 -22.06
CA ARG A 363 6.84 36.03 -21.71
C ARG A 363 6.23 34.63 -21.75
N ARG A 364 7.00 33.60 -22.13
CA ARG A 364 6.58 32.20 -22.13
C ARG A 364 7.05 31.53 -20.84
N PHE A 365 6.10 30.96 -20.12
CA PHE A 365 6.38 30.13 -18.96
C PHE A 365 5.32 29.04 -18.85
N TYR A 366 5.64 28.04 -18.04
CA TYR A 366 4.80 26.87 -17.84
C TYR A 366 4.43 26.78 -16.36
N ILE A 367 3.16 26.55 -16.08
CA ILE A 367 2.64 26.41 -14.73
C ILE A 367 2.27 24.95 -14.51
N ALA A 368 2.80 24.34 -13.45
CA ALA A 368 2.23 23.13 -12.89
C ALA A 368 1.43 23.47 -11.63
N GLN A 369 0.21 22.96 -11.56
CA GLN A 369 -0.70 23.14 -10.44
C GLN A 369 -1.17 21.78 -9.94
N VAL A 370 -1.23 21.64 -8.62
CA VAL A 370 -1.86 20.51 -7.95
C VAL A 370 -3.03 21.02 -7.15
N GLY A 371 -4.07 20.21 -7.03
CA GLY A 371 -5.17 20.51 -6.14
C GLY A 371 -6.01 19.30 -5.79
N ILE A 372 -7.02 19.54 -4.98
CA ILE A 372 -7.93 18.51 -4.49
C ILE A 372 -9.36 18.84 -4.91
N GLY A 373 -10.17 17.81 -5.11
CA GLY A 373 -11.58 17.96 -5.46
C GLY A 373 -12.33 16.65 -5.35
N SER A 374 -13.50 16.65 -5.97
CA SER A 374 -14.44 15.54 -6.06
C SER A 374 -14.35 14.85 -7.43
N GLU A 375 -15.07 13.73 -7.58
CA GLU A 375 -15.16 13.02 -8.86
C GLU A 375 -15.77 13.87 -9.96
N ASP A 376 -16.70 14.77 -9.63
CA ASP A 376 -17.38 15.61 -10.62
C ASP A 376 -16.57 16.84 -11.04
N ASP A 377 -15.47 17.13 -10.34
CA ASP A 377 -14.62 18.27 -10.65
C ASP A 377 -13.82 18.09 -11.94
N ASP A 378 -13.54 19.22 -12.59
CA ASP A 378 -12.71 19.34 -13.77
C ASP A 378 -11.55 20.34 -13.54
N TYR A 379 -10.77 20.62 -14.59
CA TYR A 379 -9.63 21.54 -14.54
C TYR A 379 -9.95 22.98 -14.10
N LYS A 380 -11.23 23.37 -14.04
CA LYS A 380 -11.69 24.70 -13.61
C LYS A 380 -12.23 24.72 -12.19
N SER A 381 -12.79 23.61 -11.72
CA SER A 381 -13.51 23.58 -10.44
C SER A 381 -12.70 23.02 -9.28
N PHE A 382 -11.59 22.30 -9.53
CA PHE A 382 -10.77 21.77 -8.46
C PHE A 382 -10.12 22.88 -7.61
N LYS A 383 -9.99 22.63 -6.30
CA LYS A 383 -9.33 23.56 -5.37
C LYS A 383 -7.82 23.47 -5.59
N VAL A 384 -7.31 24.36 -6.44
CA VAL A 384 -5.87 24.59 -6.63
C VAL A 384 -5.21 24.86 -5.28
N MET A 385 -4.00 24.35 -5.06
CA MET A 385 -3.21 24.65 -3.87
C MET A 385 -2.43 25.96 -4.03
N SER A 386 -2.13 26.63 -2.91
CA SER A 386 -1.48 27.96 -2.86
C SER A 386 -0.19 28.06 -3.66
N GLN A 387 0.64 27.02 -3.65
CA GLN A 387 1.87 26.98 -4.41
C GLN A 387 1.66 26.44 -5.82
N LYS A 388 2.19 27.17 -6.81
CA LYS A 388 2.31 26.74 -8.20
C LYS A 388 3.79 26.60 -8.53
N ILE A 389 4.15 25.65 -9.39
CA ILE A 389 5.49 25.60 -9.97
C ILE A 389 5.46 26.43 -11.24
N VAL A 390 6.24 27.50 -11.26
CA VAL A 390 6.43 28.33 -12.45
C VAL A 390 7.78 27.98 -13.06
N ALA A 391 7.73 27.25 -14.17
CA ALA A 391 8.89 26.89 -14.97
C ALA A 391 9.02 27.92 -16.10
N ALA A 392 9.84 28.94 -15.89
CA ALA A 392 10.18 29.92 -16.92
C ALA A 392 11.43 29.45 -17.68
N SER A 393 11.48 29.79 -18.97
CA SER A 393 12.71 29.69 -19.73
C SER A 393 13.84 30.46 -19.05
N THR A 394 14.94 29.78 -18.76
CA THR A 394 16.18 30.45 -18.35
C THR A 394 16.81 31.12 -19.58
N ILE A 395 17.57 32.20 -19.36
CA ILE A 395 18.27 32.97 -20.42
C ILE A 395 19.33 32.09 -21.16
N GLU A 396 19.47 30.81 -20.80
CA GLU A 396 20.50 29.92 -21.30
C GLU A 396 20.09 29.24 -22.62
N ILE A 397 20.66 29.80 -23.69
CA ILE A 397 20.95 29.26 -25.03
C ILE A 397 19.84 28.42 -25.72
N PRO A 398 19.17 28.99 -26.73
CA PRO A 398 18.21 28.30 -27.60
C PRO A 398 18.77 27.04 -28.28
N GLY A 399 17.97 25.95 -28.34
CA GLY A 399 18.21 24.78 -29.19
C GLY A 399 18.91 23.57 -28.54
N TYR A 400 19.25 23.64 -27.25
CA TYR A 400 19.89 22.55 -26.48
C TYR A 400 19.34 22.46 -25.05
N THR A 401 18.02 22.47 -24.88
CA THR A 401 17.47 22.24 -23.54
C THR A 401 17.55 20.74 -23.23
N GLY A 402 18.20 20.43 -22.12
CA GLY A 402 18.12 19.12 -21.52
C GLY A 402 16.73 18.92 -20.90
N TRP A 403 16.48 17.73 -20.40
CA TRP A 403 15.38 17.55 -19.46
C TRP A 403 15.77 18.21 -18.13
N HIS A 404 14.90 19.07 -17.62
CA HIS A 404 15.04 19.73 -16.33
C HIS A 404 14.00 19.14 -15.38
N GLU A 405 14.45 18.70 -14.22
CA GLU A 405 13.56 18.19 -13.18
C GLU A 405 13.01 19.35 -12.35
N HIS A 406 11.72 19.28 -12.07
CA HIS A 406 10.98 20.23 -11.24
C HIS A 406 10.24 19.46 -10.17
N SER A 407 10.21 19.99 -8.95
CA SER A 407 9.51 19.37 -7.83
C SER A 407 8.86 20.40 -6.92
N ALA A 408 7.73 20.06 -6.31
CA ALA A 408 7.19 20.78 -5.16
C ALA A 408 6.46 19.83 -4.19
N THR A 409 6.32 20.31 -2.96
CA THR A 409 5.64 19.60 -1.89
C THR A 409 4.58 20.51 -1.29
N TRP A 410 3.39 19.98 -1.05
CA TRP A 410 2.28 20.68 -0.41
C TRP A 410 1.82 19.93 0.83
N TYR A 411 1.50 20.68 1.89
CA TYR A 411 1.05 20.13 3.17
C TYR A 411 -0.40 20.54 3.46
N SER A 412 -1.21 19.64 4.02
CA SER A 412 -2.62 19.87 4.36
C SER A 412 -2.87 21.06 5.27
N SER A 413 -1.95 21.30 6.19
CA SER A 413 -1.96 22.46 7.09
C SER A 413 -1.86 23.81 6.36
N THR A 414 -1.37 23.82 5.11
CA THR A 414 -1.22 25.04 4.29
C THR A 414 -2.40 25.28 3.35
N TRP A 415 -3.43 24.44 3.38
CA TRP A 415 -4.63 24.55 2.54
C TRP A 415 -5.59 25.61 3.10
N SER A 416 -5.11 26.83 3.32
CA SER A 416 -5.96 27.92 3.75
C SER A 416 -7.18 28.03 2.84
N SER A 417 -8.37 28.13 3.44
CA SER A 417 -9.64 28.39 2.76
C SER A 417 -9.76 29.83 2.25
N ASP A 418 -8.81 30.69 2.60
CA ASP A 418 -8.93 32.12 2.43
C ASP A 418 -8.05 32.56 1.25
N TRP A 419 -8.63 32.54 0.05
CA TRP A 419 -8.06 33.20 -1.12
C TRP A 419 -8.57 34.64 -1.15
N GLU A 420 -7.79 35.58 -0.60
CA GLU A 420 -7.80 36.94 -1.13
C GLU A 420 -7.08 36.91 -2.48
N TYR A 421 -7.80 37.35 -3.51
CA TYR A 421 -7.33 37.44 -4.88
C TYR A 421 -6.28 38.56 -4.95
N ASP A 422 -5.01 38.24 -4.69
CA ASP A 422 -3.91 39.16 -5.00
C ASP A 422 -3.68 39.16 -6.51
N ASP A 423 -4.41 40.05 -7.20
CA ASP A 423 -4.14 40.49 -8.56
C ASP A 423 -2.77 41.20 -8.61
N ALA A 424 -1.69 40.43 -8.62
CA ALA A 424 -0.35 40.93 -8.84
C ALA A 424 0.37 40.12 -9.92
N TYR A 425 -0.09 40.26 -11.17
CA TYR A 425 0.75 40.12 -12.37
C TYR A 425 0.36 41.13 -13.44
#